data_AF-A0A7S2WIG7-F1
#
_entry.id   AF-A0A7S2WIG7-F1
#
_cell.length_a   1.000
_cell.length_b   1.000
_cell.length_c   1.000
_cell.angle_alpha   90.00
_cell.angle_beta   90.00
_cell.angle_gamma   90.00
#
_symmetry.space_group_name_H-M   'P 1'
#
loop_
_entity.id
_entity.type
_entity.pdbx_description
1 polymer ?
#
loop_
_entity_poly.entity_id
_entity_poly.type
_entity_poly.pdbx_seq_one_letter_code
_entity_poly.pdbx_strand_id
1 'polypeptide(L)'
;RHFGNNPNGVDISSSLSFSTAYCFSNLQSETESKVKYYGCRCWSQDIIPSQEYLEHKLLLANSYPLELHQTTPLRVFHRRSAAVRIRYIQSLISCERIDDHHFYLHISTSAGTYVKEFVHGDCGRTTPSVSLMLGCKTDILELDCEGIAI
;
A
#
# COMPACT_ATOMS: atom_id res chain seq x y z
N ARG A 1 13.16 -26.59 15.50
CA ARG A 1 13.98 -25.44 15.95
C ARG A 1 13.45 -24.22 15.20
N HIS A 2 12.73 -23.31 15.87
CA HIS A 2 12.44 -21.99 15.30
C HIS A 2 13.75 -21.21 15.34
N PHE A 3 14.26 -20.83 14.17
CA PHE A 3 15.42 -19.95 14.10
C PHE A 3 14.89 -18.53 14.12
N GLY A 4 15.23 -17.75 15.16
CA GLY A 4 15.28 -16.30 14.99
C GLY A 4 14.14 -15.46 15.55
N ASN A 5 13.35 -15.91 16.54
CA ASN A 5 12.50 -14.98 17.28
C ASN A 5 13.37 -14.07 18.16
N ASN A 6 13.41 -12.78 17.84
CA ASN A 6 14.01 -11.79 18.73
C ASN A 6 12.93 -11.20 19.67
N PRO A 7 13.31 -10.61 20.82
CA PRO A 7 12.37 -10.01 21.76
C PRO A 7 11.50 -8.88 21.18
N ASN A 8 11.84 -8.39 19.98
CA ASN A 8 11.15 -7.32 19.27
C ASN A 8 10.15 -7.85 18.22
N GLY A 9 9.84 -9.16 18.22
CA GLY A 9 8.82 -9.75 17.37
C GLY A 9 9.24 -10.01 15.92
N VAL A 10 10.54 -10.00 15.61
CA VAL A 10 11.05 -10.43 14.31
C VAL A 10 11.34 -11.92 14.36
N ASP A 11 10.90 -12.66 13.34
CA ASP A 11 11.18 -14.08 13.18
C ASP A 11 11.62 -14.40 11.74
N ILE A 12 12.30 -15.52 11.54
CA ILE A 12 12.73 -15.98 10.21
C ILE A 12 11.76 -17.05 9.72
N SER A 13 11.40 -17.01 8.43
CA SER A 13 10.55 -18.02 7.83
C SER A 13 11.15 -19.42 8.01
N SER A 14 10.27 -20.42 8.13
CA SER A 14 10.64 -21.83 8.32
C SER A 14 11.48 -22.42 7.17
N SER A 15 11.57 -21.73 6.03
CA SER A 15 12.28 -22.10 4.82
C SER A 15 13.76 -21.65 4.75
N LEU A 16 14.38 -21.29 5.88
CA LEU A 16 15.79 -20.88 5.92
C LEU A 16 16.70 -21.97 5.32
N SER A 17 17.46 -21.59 4.29
CA SER A 17 18.38 -22.48 3.59
C SER A 17 19.63 -21.74 3.08
N PHE A 18 20.73 -22.47 2.91
CA PHE A 18 21.92 -21.92 2.25
C PHE A 18 21.60 -21.61 0.80
N SER A 19 22.02 -20.43 0.35
CA SER A 19 21.78 -19.93 -1.02
C SER A 19 23.11 -19.54 -1.67
N THR A 20 23.18 -19.64 -3.00
CA THR A 20 24.35 -19.19 -3.76
C THR A 20 24.24 -17.70 -4.07
N ALA A 21 25.35 -17.06 -4.47
CA ALA A 21 25.35 -15.65 -4.86
C ALA A 21 24.38 -15.34 -6.03
N TYR A 22 24.07 -16.33 -6.86
CA TYR A 22 23.11 -16.20 -7.95
C TYR A 22 21.70 -15.84 -7.46
N CYS A 23 21.29 -16.34 -6.28
CA CYS A 23 19.99 -16.00 -5.68
C CYS A 23 19.84 -14.49 -5.42
N PHE A 24 20.94 -13.77 -5.16
CA PHE A 24 20.92 -12.32 -4.93
C PHE A 24 20.50 -11.53 -6.18
N SER A 25 20.94 -11.95 -7.36
CA SER A 25 20.55 -11.31 -8.62
C SER A 25 19.06 -11.43 -8.89
N ASN A 26 18.47 -12.58 -8.57
CA ASN A 26 17.02 -12.80 -8.74
C ASN A 26 16.21 -11.93 -7.77
N LEU A 27 16.65 -11.80 -6.50
CA LEU A 27 15.97 -10.96 -5.50
C LEU A 27 15.79 -9.50 -5.95
N GLN A 28 16.78 -8.93 -6.65
CA GLN A 28 16.67 -7.56 -7.16
C GLN A 28 15.56 -7.45 -8.22
N SER A 29 15.55 -8.36 -9.20
CA SER A 29 14.52 -8.38 -10.26
C SER A 29 13.11 -8.66 -9.71
N GLU A 30 13.01 -9.52 -8.71
CA GLU A 30 11.78 -9.86 -8.00
C GLU A 30 11.24 -8.66 -7.21
N THR A 31 12.13 -7.84 -6.63
CA THR A 31 11.73 -6.62 -5.90
C THR A 31 11.03 -5.61 -6.79
N GLU A 32 11.36 -5.59 -8.08
CA GLU A 32 10.87 -4.60 -9.06
C GLU A 32 9.59 -5.03 -9.77
N SER A 33 9.19 -6.30 -9.66
CA SER A 33 8.09 -6.89 -10.42
C SER A 33 6.98 -7.46 -9.54
N LYS A 34 7.31 -7.96 -8.35
CA LYS A 34 6.34 -8.66 -7.51
C LYS A 34 5.24 -7.75 -6.97
N VAL A 35 4.02 -8.26 -7.03
CA VAL A 35 2.87 -7.68 -6.36
C VAL A 35 3.08 -7.75 -4.85
N LYS A 36 2.69 -6.69 -4.14
CA LYS A 36 2.74 -6.61 -2.68
C LYS A 36 1.34 -6.44 -2.12
N TYR A 37 1.10 -7.04 -0.95
CA TYR A 37 -0.17 -7.00 -0.25
C TYR A 37 -0.03 -6.14 1.00
N TYR A 38 -1.00 -5.26 1.23
CA TYR A 38 -0.98 -4.32 2.33
C TYR A 38 -2.33 -4.26 3.03
N GLY A 39 -2.28 -4.26 4.36
CA GLY A 39 -3.36 -3.87 5.26
C GLY A 39 -3.10 -2.47 5.79
N CYS A 40 -4.10 -1.60 5.72
CA CYS A 40 -3.98 -0.21 6.16
C CYS A 40 -5.13 0.15 7.11
N ARG A 41 -4.82 0.78 8.25
CA ARG A 41 -5.82 1.48 9.06
C ARG A 41 -5.81 2.95 8.70
N CYS A 42 -6.93 3.46 8.24
CA CYS A 42 -7.04 4.80 7.68
C CYS A 42 -8.00 5.67 8.51
N TRP A 43 -7.78 6.97 8.44
CA TRP A 43 -8.66 8.00 8.99
C TRP A 43 -9.20 8.91 7.88
N SER A 44 -10.43 9.39 8.02
CA SER A 44 -11.05 10.40 7.16
C SER A 44 -11.52 11.61 7.97
N GLN A 45 -11.35 12.80 7.39
CA GLN A 45 -11.82 14.05 7.98
C GLN A 45 -13.34 14.11 8.08
N ASP A 46 -14.02 13.70 7.01
CA ASP A 46 -15.48 13.67 6.98
C ASP A 46 -15.99 12.30 7.43
N ILE A 47 -17.23 12.29 7.93
CA ILE A 47 -17.88 11.08 8.42
C ILE A 47 -18.08 10.10 7.25
N ILE A 48 -17.74 8.83 7.48
CA ILE A 48 -18.11 7.68 6.66
C ILE A 48 -19.49 7.23 7.13
N PRO A 49 -20.57 7.49 6.38
CA PRO A 49 -21.93 7.29 6.89
C PRO A 49 -22.31 5.81 7.02
N SER A 50 -21.79 4.95 6.13
CA SER A 50 -22.05 3.51 6.16
C SER A 50 -20.97 2.73 5.41
N GLN A 51 -20.96 1.40 5.58
CA GLN A 51 -20.09 0.49 4.83
C GLN A 51 -20.33 0.61 3.32
N GLU A 52 -21.59 0.68 2.91
CA GLU A 52 -22.01 0.79 1.51
C GLU A 52 -21.54 2.11 0.89
N TYR A 53 -21.53 3.21 1.66
CA TYR A 53 -20.96 4.47 1.19
C TYR A 53 -19.46 4.33 0.90
N LEU A 54 -18.71 3.71 1.83
CA LEU A 54 -17.27 3.50 1.67
C LEU A 54 -16.98 2.63 0.45
N GLU A 55 -17.65 1.49 0.35
CA GLU A 55 -17.59 0.58 -0.78
C GLU A 55 -17.94 1.30 -2.08
N HIS A 56 -19.05 2.03 -2.14
CA HIS A 56 -19.46 2.79 -3.32
C HIS A 56 -18.37 3.81 -3.72
N LYS A 57 -17.78 4.54 -2.78
CA LYS A 57 -16.72 5.51 -3.11
C LYS A 57 -15.42 4.87 -3.59
N LEU A 58 -15.02 3.73 -3.02
CA LEU A 58 -13.73 3.09 -3.32
C LEU A 58 -13.81 2.05 -4.45
N LEU A 59 -14.96 1.43 -4.66
CA LEU A 59 -15.21 0.44 -5.72
C LEU A 59 -15.68 1.09 -7.03
N LEU A 60 -16.36 2.24 -6.98
CA LEU A 60 -16.76 2.96 -8.20
C LEU A 60 -15.62 3.68 -8.92
N ALA A 61 -14.40 3.63 -8.39
CA ALA A 61 -13.21 4.13 -9.10
C ALA A 61 -12.87 3.34 -10.39
N ASN A 62 -13.63 2.27 -10.70
CA ASN A 62 -13.63 1.47 -11.94
C ASN A 62 -12.34 0.69 -12.27
N SER A 63 -12.56 -0.56 -12.68
CA SER A 63 -11.62 -1.52 -13.29
C SER A 63 -10.21 -1.51 -12.74
N TYR A 64 -9.95 -2.45 -11.83
CA TYR A 64 -8.59 -2.85 -11.53
C TYR A 64 -7.95 -3.53 -12.76
N PRO A 65 -6.65 -3.31 -13.03
CA PRO A 65 -5.71 -2.53 -12.23
C PRO A 65 -5.91 -1.01 -12.37
N LEU A 66 -5.91 -0.30 -11.25
CA LEU A 66 -6.04 1.16 -11.18
C LEU A 66 -4.68 1.82 -11.38
N GLU A 67 -4.53 2.59 -12.45
CA GLU A 67 -3.32 3.35 -12.73
C GLU A 67 -3.17 4.56 -11.79
N LEU A 68 -1.98 4.72 -11.23
CA LEU A 68 -1.57 5.79 -10.33
C LEU A 68 -0.43 6.59 -10.94
N HIS A 69 -0.52 7.92 -10.86
CA HIS A 69 0.53 8.86 -11.22
C HIS A 69 1.13 9.39 -9.92
N GLN A 70 2.27 8.81 -9.50
CA GLN A 70 2.92 9.17 -8.24
C GLN A 70 4.16 10.03 -8.48
N THR A 71 4.06 11.31 -8.16
CA THR A 71 5.25 12.15 -8.03
C THR A 71 6.05 11.65 -6.83
N THR A 72 7.38 11.70 -6.93
CA THR A 72 8.29 11.31 -5.83
C THR A 72 7.83 11.95 -4.52
N PRO A 73 7.46 11.16 -3.49
CA PRO A 73 6.83 11.71 -2.30
C PRO A 73 7.69 12.75 -1.60
N LEU A 74 7.06 13.77 -1.01
CA LEU A 74 7.76 14.83 -0.29
C LEU A 74 8.71 14.27 0.78
N ARG A 75 8.26 13.26 1.53
CA ARG A 75 9.04 12.64 2.62
C ARG A 75 10.30 11.89 2.16
N VAL A 76 10.45 11.59 0.87
CA VAL A 76 11.65 10.93 0.31
C VAL A 76 12.41 11.80 -0.69
N PHE A 77 11.97 13.03 -0.90
CA PHE A 77 12.54 13.94 -1.90
C PHE A 77 14.03 14.23 -1.66
N HIS A 78 14.49 14.20 -0.41
CA HIS A 78 15.90 14.36 -0.04
C HIS A 78 16.80 13.19 -0.46
N ARG A 79 16.22 12.03 -0.81
CA ARG A 79 16.96 10.80 -1.18
C ARG A 79 16.71 10.35 -2.61
N ARG A 80 15.69 10.87 -3.27
CA ARG A 80 15.24 10.41 -4.59
C ARG A 80 15.01 11.60 -5.50
N SER A 81 15.45 11.47 -6.75
CA SER A 81 15.19 12.47 -7.77
C SER A 81 13.70 12.67 -8.01
N ALA A 82 13.32 13.92 -8.25
CA ALA A 82 11.96 14.29 -8.63
C ALA A 82 11.59 13.62 -9.96
N ALA A 83 10.58 12.75 -9.90
CA ALA A 83 9.97 12.13 -11.08
C ALA A 83 8.53 11.72 -10.77
N VAL A 84 7.68 11.73 -11.79
CA VAL A 84 6.36 11.08 -11.79
C VAL A 84 6.55 9.65 -12.26
N ARG A 85 6.01 8.69 -11.51
CA ARG A 85 6.09 7.26 -11.83
C ARG A 85 4.68 6.69 -11.91
N ILE A 86 4.44 5.96 -13.00
CA ILE A 86 3.21 5.20 -13.16
C ILE A 86 3.29 3.95 -12.29
N ARG A 87 2.29 3.74 -11.46
CA ARG A 87 2.14 2.59 -10.54
C ARG A 87 0.72 2.08 -10.61
N TYR A 88 0.47 0.91 -10.03
CA TYR A 88 -0.86 0.31 -10.07
C TYR A 88 -1.29 -0.16 -8.69
N ILE A 89 -2.55 0.11 -8.34
CA ILE A 89 -3.28 -0.74 -7.41
C ILE A 89 -3.81 -1.90 -8.24
N GLN A 90 -3.34 -3.10 -7.96
CA GLN A 90 -3.69 -4.30 -8.70
C GLN A 90 -5.09 -4.78 -8.34
N SER A 91 -5.49 -4.64 -7.08
CA SER A 91 -6.85 -4.90 -6.62
C SER A 91 -7.13 -4.22 -5.27
N LEU A 92 -8.39 -3.87 -5.05
CA LEU A 92 -8.95 -3.68 -3.71
C LEU A 92 -9.52 -5.02 -3.25
N ILE A 93 -8.90 -5.59 -2.23
CA ILE A 93 -9.26 -6.92 -1.69
C ILE A 93 -10.46 -6.77 -0.77
N SER A 94 -10.40 -5.81 0.15
CA SER A 94 -11.54 -5.39 0.97
C SER A 94 -11.36 -3.96 1.47
N CYS A 95 -12.48 -3.32 1.82
CA CYS A 95 -12.50 -2.12 2.63
C CYS A 95 -13.57 -2.30 3.71
N GLU A 96 -13.29 -1.92 4.95
CA GLU A 96 -14.19 -2.17 6.08
C GLU A 96 -14.28 -0.93 6.95
N ARG A 97 -15.48 -0.38 7.10
CA ARG A 97 -15.76 0.73 8.01
C ARG A 97 -15.63 0.24 9.45
N ILE A 98 -14.89 0.99 10.25
CA ILE A 98 -14.72 0.74 11.68
C ILE A 98 -15.71 1.61 12.47
N ASP A 99 -15.67 2.92 12.22
CA ASP A 99 -16.52 3.92 12.85
C ASP A 99 -16.76 5.11 11.91
N ASP A 100 -17.19 6.24 12.44
CA ASP A 100 -17.49 7.45 11.68
C ASP A 100 -16.27 8.01 10.94
N HIS A 101 -15.05 7.80 11.42
CA HIS A 101 -13.85 8.40 10.85
C HIS A 101 -12.75 7.39 10.49
N HIS A 102 -12.95 6.10 10.74
CA HIS A 102 -11.93 5.09 10.51
C HIS A 102 -12.42 3.93 9.65
N PHE A 103 -11.49 3.39 8.86
CA PHE A 103 -11.73 2.23 8.02
C PHE A 103 -10.44 1.45 7.78
N TYR A 104 -10.58 0.15 7.51
CA TYR A 104 -9.53 -0.69 6.96
C TYR A 104 -9.55 -0.71 5.45
N LEU A 105 -8.36 -0.85 4.86
CA LEU A 105 -8.14 -0.99 3.44
C LEU A 105 -7.13 -2.11 3.20
N HIS A 106 -7.55 -3.18 2.53
CA HIS A 106 -6.67 -4.26 2.07
C HIS A 106 -6.51 -4.16 0.56
N ILE A 107 -5.27 -3.98 0.10
CA ILE A 107 -4.96 -3.75 -1.30
C ILE A 107 -3.78 -4.59 -1.75
N SER A 108 -3.76 -4.89 -3.05
CA SER A 108 -2.56 -5.37 -3.72
C SER A 108 -2.02 -4.31 -4.68
N THR A 109 -0.69 -4.17 -4.78
CA THR A 109 -0.07 -3.11 -5.59
C THR A 109 1.08 -3.64 -6.43
N SER A 110 1.41 -2.92 -7.51
CA SER A 110 2.69 -3.08 -8.19
C SER A 110 3.88 -2.77 -7.25
N ALA A 111 5.05 -3.27 -7.60
CA ALA A 111 6.28 -2.97 -6.88
C ALA A 111 6.58 -1.45 -6.84
N GLY A 112 7.06 -0.99 -5.68
CA GLY A 112 7.48 0.41 -5.48
C GLY A 112 6.33 1.42 -5.50
N THR A 113 5.09 0.98 -5.33
CA THR A 113 3.94 1.87 -5.06
C THR A 113 4.08 2.50 -3.68
N TYR A 114 3.87 3.81 -3.60
CA TYR A 114 3.87 4.56 -2.35
C TYR A 114 2.46 4.54 -1.74
N VAL A 115 2.18 3.53 -0.91
CA VAL A 115 0.84 3.27 -0.34
C VAL A 115 0.33 4.42 0.52
N LYS A 116 1.18 5.01 1.37
CA LYS A 116 0.79 6.15 2.21
C LYS A 116 0.25 7.28 1.34
N GLU A 117 1.01 7.62 0.31
CA GLU A 117 0.68 8.68 -0.62
C GLU A 117 -0.55 8.35 -1.50
N PHE A 118 -0.83 7.07 -1.78
CA PHE A 118 -2.10 6.67 -2.37
C PHE A 118 -3.29 6.93 -1.43
N VAL A 119 -3.12 6.75 -0.11
CA VAL A 119 -4.17 7.07 0.86
C VAL A 119 -4.38 8.59 0.95
N HIS A 120 -3.37 9.36 1.36
CA HIS A 120 -3.52 10.77 1.70
C HIS A 120 -3.28 11.76 0.54
N GLY A 121 -2.89 11.27 -0.65
CA GLY A 121 -2.73 12.06 -1.88
C GLY A 121 -1.47 12.96 -1.98
N ASP A 122 -0.64 13.00 -0.94
CA ASP A 122 0.60 13.82 -0.84
C ASP A 122 0.41 15.26 -1.33
N CYS A 123 -0.64 15.94 -0.87
CA CYS A 123 -1.01 17.30 -1.30
C CYS A 123 -1.24 17.42 -2.82
N GLY A 124 -1.87 16.41 -3.44
CA GLY A 124 -2.17 16.39 -4.87
C GLY A 124 -1.03 15.86 -5.75
N ARG A 125 0.03 15.30 -5.15
CA ARG A 125 1.18 14.72 -5.86
C ARG A 125 0.99 13.26 -6.26
N THR A 126 -0.06 12.60 -5.76
CA THR A 126 -0.49 11.26 -6.15
C THR A 126 -1.94 11.30 -6.62
N THR A 127 -2.18 10.83 -7.85
CA THR A 127 -3.51 10.84 -8.47
C THR A 127 -3.76 9.56 -9.26
N PRO A 128 -4.93 8.90 -9.13
CA PRO A 128 -5.94 9.12 -8.09
C PRO A 128 -5.41 8.75 -6.68
N SER A 129 -6.17 9.11 -5.66
CA SER A 129 -5.90 8.78 -4.25
C SER A 129 -7.20 8.55 -3.48
N VAL A 130 -7.12 7.88 -2.33
CA VAL A 130 -8.29 7.63 -1.46
C VAL A 130 -8.90 8.94 -0.99
N SER A 131 -8.06 9.93 -0.63
CA SER A 131 -8.53 11.29 -0.31
C SER A 131 -9.37 11.89 -1.44
N LEU A 132 -8.93 11.75 -2.69
CA LEU A 132 -9.69 12.24 -3.84
C LEU A 132 -10.99 11.47 -4.06
N MET A 133 -10.99 10.15 -3.88
CA MET A 133 -12.18 9.29 -4.04
C MET A 133 -13.26 9.61 -2.99
N LEU A 134 -12.86 9.76 -1.73
CA LEU A 134 -13.78 10.14 -0.64
C LEU A 134 -14.20 11.60 -0.72
N GLY A 135 -13.39 12.46 -1.35
CA GLY A 135 -13.65 13.89 -1.48
C GLY A 135 -13.31 14.69 -0.23
N CYS A 136 -12.54 14.10 0.69
CA CYS A 136 -12.12 14.72 1.94
C CYS A 136 -10.67 14.34 2.27
N LYS A 137 -10.05 15.01 3.25
CA LYS A 137 -8.71 14.64 3.69
C LYS A 137 -8.74 13.25 4.33
N THR A 138 -7.75 12.43 4.01
CA THR A 138 -7.52 11.14 4.64
C THR A 138 -6.08 11.04 5.13
N ASP A 139 -5.84 10.14 6.07
CA ASP A 139 -4.48 9.79 6.51
C ASP A 139 -4.38 8.29 6.80
N ILE A 140 -3.15 7.79 6.85
CA ILE A 140 -2.84 6.40 7.16
C ILE A 140 -2.21 6.31 8.55
N LEU A 141 -2.89 5.62 9.46
CA LEU A 141 -2.49 5.48 10.85
C LEU A 141 -1.55 4.29 11.03
N GLU A 142 -1.89 3.16 10.40
CA GLU A 142 -1.11 1.93 10.41
C GLU A 142 -1.00 1.37 8.99
N LEU A 143 0.14 0.72 8.70
CA LEU A 143 0.43 0.10 7.42
C LEU A 143 1.26 -1.16 7.64
N ASP A 144 0.69 -2.30 7.27
CA ASP A 144 1.34 -3.59 7.34
C ASP A 144 1.60 -4.15 5.94
N CYS A 145 2.79 -4.73 5.75
CA CYS A 145 3.13 -5.47 4.55
C CYS A 145 2.78 -6.94 4.79
N GLU A 146 1.60 -7.35 4.36
CA GLU A 146 1.01 -8.66 4.66
C GLU A 146 1.58 -9.78 3.79
N GLY A 147 2.16 -9.43 2.64
CA GLY A 147 2.74 -10.43 1.75
C GLY A 147 3.39 -9.86 0.50
N ILE A 148 4.12 -10.73 -0.18
CA ILE A 148 4.72 -10.49 -1.48
C ILE A 148 4.32 -11.69 -2.35
N ALA A 149 3.78 -11.45 -3.54
CA ALA A 149 3.44 -12.51 -4.47
C ALA A 149 4.70 -13.36 -4.78
N ILE A 150 4.53 -14.67 -4.83
CA ILE A 150 5.63 -15.62 -5.04
C ILE A 150 6.08 -15.59 -6.49
#